data_AF-A0A401KGM1-F1
#
_entry.id   AF-A0A401KGM1-F1
#
_cell.length_a   1.000
_cell.length_b   1.000
_cell.length_c   1.000
_cell.angle_alpha   90.00
_cell.angle_beta   90.00
_cell.angle_gamma   90.00
#
_symmetry.space_group_name_H-M   'P 1'
#
loop_
_entity.id
_entity.type
_entity.pdbx_description
1 polymer ?
#
loop_
_entity_poly.entity_id
_entity_poly.type
_entity_poly.pdbx_seq_one_letter_code
_entity_poly.pdbx_strand_id
1 'polypeptide(L)'
;MAESTLRGDQSSFSSQTSTPQSDYRPSNPSSPSGGASQQQLAAPGPELAIADLELLHHYSTSTAYTFSLHPVIQTLWRIEVPQIAFTAPYTLRAILAVSALHLAVLRPEKQEYYISQASFHHDASLKLATPEIANITHDNCTPLFLFSALSSFICCAKPLKLGNFLLWEDHEIANWLMLIRGTGTIVDFAEESLKAGPLRTLFSVHRQRDAHSEVPEPPTQHQFLEDFRRFVIEEVTDVHEKQIYRDAIFHLGTCFTICYEKGCRLETSDVFMWLLRVPHDFLGFLKEYRPLSMVIVGYFCVLLHQLEWIWCMKGWGTHILSQIYNQLREPVYRAWLQWPMEQIGVLPPM
;
A
#
# COMPACT_ATOMS: atom_id res chain seq x y z
N MET A 1 -7.96 14.64 -81.47
CA MET A 1 -8.73 14.12 -80.33
C MET A 1 -9.23 15.36 -79.58
N ALA A 2 -10.47 15.85 -79.71
CA ALA A 2 -11.73 15.22 -80.11
C ALA A 2 -12.14 14.06 -79.18
N GLU A 3 -13.38 13.92 -78.68
CA GLU A 3 -14.63 14.73 -78.76
C GLU A 3 -15.64 14.19 -77.69
N SER A 4 -16.89 14.62 -77.43
CA SER A 4 -17.91 15.64 -77.86
C SER A 4 -18.91 15.78 -76.66
N THR A 5 -20.18 16.22 -76.59
CA THR A 5 -21.19 17.16 -77.21
C THR A 5 -22.30 17.33 -76.11
N LEU A 6 -23.35 18.16 -76.10
CA LEU A 6 -23.99 19.21 -76.94
C LEU A 6 -24.05 20.54 -76.10
N ARG A 7 -24.63 21.73 -76.41
CA ARG A 7 -25.64 22.30 -77.35
C ARG A 7 -27.14 22.18 -76.97
N GLY A 8 -27.84 23.32 -76.79
CA GLY A 8 -29.29 23.41 -76.56
C GLY A 8 -29.79 24.86 -76.36
N ASP A 9 -30.46 25.43 -77.36
CA ASP A 9 -30.98 26.82 -77.38
C ASP A 9 -32.41 26.96 -76.83
N GLN A 10 -32.78 28.14 -76.30
CA GLN A 10 -33.77 29.02 -76.95
C GLN A 10 -33.90 30.41 -76.29
N SER A 11 -34.24 31.40 -77.10
CA SER A 11 -34.55 32.79 -76.71
C SER A 11 -36.07 32.96 -76.44
N SER A 12 -36.56 34.07 -75.87
CA SER A 12 -36.97 35.22 -76.69
C SER A 12 -37.60 36.40 -75.88
N PHE A 13 -37.50 37.60 -76.47
CA PHE A 13 -38.46 38.73 -76.42
C PHE A 13 -38.79 39.53 -75.11
N SER A 14 -38.04 40.62 -74.92
CA SER A 14 -38.50 42.03 -75.08
C SER A 14 -39.51 42.74 -74.14
N SER A 15 -39.18 44.02 -73.87
CA SER A 15 -40.05 45.21 -73.82
C SER A 15 -40.79 45.67 -72.55
N GLN A 16 -40.24 46.76 -71.97
CA GLN A 16 -40.88 48.04 -71.61
C GLN A 16 -41.99 48.14 -70.51
N THR A 17 -41.86 49.23 -69.73
CA THR A 17 -42.88 49.88 -68.86
C THR A 17 -43.40 49.06 -67.65
N SER A 18 -43.64 49.65 -66.47
CA SER A 18 -44.13 51.01 -66.19
C SER A 18 -43.57 51.67 -64.91
N THR A 19 -43.53 53.00 -64.92
CA THR A 19 -43.67 53.97 -63.78
C THR A 19 -43.10 53.64 -62.39
N PRO A 20 -42.15 54.45 -61.86
CA PRO A 20 -41.82 54.42 -60.43
C PRO A 20 -42.93 55.09 -59.60
N GLN A 21 -43.38 54.43 -58.52
CA GLN A 21 -44.23 55.08 -57.52
C GLN A 21 -43.38 55.95 -56.58
N SER A 22 -43.81 57.20 -56.40
CA SER A 22 -43.45 58.02 -55.26
C SER A 22 -44.14 57.51 -53.99
N ASP A 23 -43.49 57.58 -52.83
CA ASP A 23 -44.24 57.89 -51.61
C ASP A 23 -43.40 58.58 -50.53
N TYR A 24 -44.09 59.23 -49.58
CA TYR A 24 -43.51 60.20 -48.65
C TYR A 24 -42.95 59.61 -47.35
N ARG A 25 -41.99 60.33 -46.75
CA ARG A 25 -41.45 60.10 -45.40
C ARG A 25 -42.42 60.54 -44.30
N PRO A 26 -42.60 59.72 -43.26
CA PRO A 26 -42.60 60.23 -41.87
C PRO A 26 -41.43 59.65 -41.05
N SER A 27 -41.38 59.95 -39.74
CA SER A 27 -40.28 59.58 -38.84
C SER A 27 -40.75 59.23 -37.42
N ASN A 28 -39.83 58.66 -36.61
CA ASN A 28 -39.94 58.27 -35.18
C ASN A 28 -40.69 56.95 -34.88
N PRO A 29 -40.48 56.32 -33.69
CA PRO A 29 -39.34 56.42 -32.75
C PRO A 29 -38.74 55.05 -32.34
N SER A 30 -37.66 55.09 -31.54
CA SER A 30 -37.00 53.92 -30.93
C SER A 30 -37.85 53.21 -29.87
N SER A 31 -37.60 51.92 -29.65
CA SER A 31 -38.14 51.11 -28.54
C SER A 31 -37.17 49.96 -28.17
N PRO A 32 -37.26 49.36 -26.98
CA PRO A 32 -36.08 49.27 -26.10
C PRO A 32 -35.25 47.99 -26.20
N SER A 33 -33.97 48.12 -25.82
CA SER A 33 -33.02 47.01 -25.66
C SER A 33 -33.40 46.12 -24.48
N GLY A 34 -34.05 44.98 -24.77
CA GLY A 34 -34.26 43.92 -23.79
C GLY A 34 -32.93 43.26 -23.39
N GLY A 35 -32.38 43.67 -22.26
CA GLY A 35 -31.17 43.07 -21.68
C GLY A 35 -31.45 41.65 -21.20
N ALA A 36 -31.29 40.68 -22.09
CA ALA A 36 -31.36 39.25 -21.75
C ALA A 36 -30.14 38.86 -20.92
N SER A 37 -30.22 39.06 -19.61
CA SER A 37 -29.26 38.54 -18.64
C SER A 37 -29.16 37.02 -18.79
N GLN A 38 -28.12 36.57 -19.49
CA GLN A 38 -27.77 35.15 -19.51
C GLN A 38 -27.43 34.75 -18.08
N GLN A 39 -28.37 34.11 -17.40
CA GLN A 39 -28.09 33.33 -16.22
C GLN A 39 -27.18 32.19 -16.66
N GLN A 40 -25.86 32.41 -16.54
CA GLN A 40 -24.91 31.32 -16.45
C GLN A 40 -25.41 30.44 -15.30
N LEU A 41 -25.92 29.25 -15.62
CA LEU A 41 -26.20 28.26 -14.59
C LEU A 41 -24.87 28.03 -13.90
N ALA A 42 -24.80 28.37 -12.60
CA ALA A 42 -23.66 28.02 -11.80
C ALA A 42 -23.45 26.51 -11.95
N ALA A 43 -22.24 26.09 -12.31
CA ALA A 43 -21.90 24.68 -12.27
C ALA A 43 -22.28 24.15 -10.88
N PRO A 44 -22.89 22.95 -10.77
CA PRO A 44 -23.25 22.41 -9.47
C PRO A 44 -22.00 22.42 -8.58
N GLY A 45 -22.10 23.07 -7.42
CA GLY A 45 -21.01 23.11 -6.45
C GLY A 45 -20.58 21.69 -6.10
N PRO A 46 -19.31 21.46 -5.73
CA PRO A 46 -18.77 20.12 -5.52
C PRO A 46 -19.68 19.34 -4.56
N GLU A 47 -20.30 18.28 -5.09
CA GLU A 47 -21.22 17.45 -4.34
C GLU A 47 -20.48 16.80 -3.17
N LEU A 48 -21.11 16.77 -2.00
CA LEU A 48 -20.45 16.30 -0.78
C LEU A 48 -20.09 14.82 -0.94
N ALA A 49 -18.80 14.47 -0.83
CA ALA A 49 -18.30 13.12 -1.03
C ALA A 49 -18.71 12.16 0.11
N ILE A 50 -19.98 11.76 0.15
CA ILE A 50 -20.55 10.92 1.21
C ILE A 50 -19.79 9.59 1.40
N ALA A 51 -19.28 9.01 0.32
CA ALA A 51 -18.47 7.78 0.36
C ALA A 51 -17.15 8.01 1.13
N ASP A 52 -16.33 8.98 0.70
CA ASP A 52 -15.09 9.38 1.40
C ASP A 52 -15.36 9.73 2.88
N LEU A 53 -16.50 10.35 3.19
CA LEU A 53 -16.90 10.65 4.57
C LEU A 53 -17.32 9.40 5.39
N GLU A 54 -18.02 8.42 4.81
CA GLU A 54 -18.27 7.12 5.47
C GLU A 54 -16.94 6.44 5.77
N LEU A 55 -16.02 6.41 4.80
CA LEU A 55 -14.71 5.78 4.93
C LEU A 55 -13.84 6.47 6.00
N LEU A 56 -13.79 7.80 6.04
CA LEU A 56 -13.06 8.56 7.06
C LEU A 56 -13.68 8.43 8.46
N HIS A 57 -15.01 8.38 8.54
CA HIS A 57 -15.72 8.11 9.79
C HIS A 57 -15.38 6.70 10.31
N HIS A 58 -15.54 5.67 9.48
CA HIS A 58 -15.23 4.28 9.85
C HIS A 58 -13.76 4.08 10.21
N TYR A 59 -12.85 4.84 9.59
CA TYR A 59 -11.45 4.83 9.99
C TYR A 59 -11.27 5.30 11.43
N SER A 60 -11.89 6.44 11.74
CA SER A 60 -11.75 7.14 13.04
C SER A 60 -12.51 6.43 14.18
N THR A 61 -13.58 5.69 13.87
CA THR A 61 -14.40 4.98 14.87
C THR A 61 -14.08 3.49 14.98
N SER A 62 -13.50 2.86 13.96
CA SER A 62 -13.22 1.41 13.94
C SER A 62 -11.80 1.08 13.49
N THR A 63 -11.39 1.45 12.28
CA THR A 63 -10.16 0.91 11.65
C THR A 63 -8.88 1.30 12.39
N ALA A 64 -8.76 2.53 12.89
CA ALA A 64 -7.56 3.01 13.59
C ALA A 64 -7.21 2.21 14.86
N TYR A 65 -8.20 1.62 15.54
CA TYR A 65 -7.97 0.76 16.71
C TYR A 65 -7.35 -0.60 16.35
N THR A 66 -7.42 -1.01 15.07
CA THR A 66 -6.94 -2.33 14.62
C THR A 66 -5.44 -2.39 14.33
N PHE A 67 -4.75 -1.24 14.26
CA PHE A 67 -3.33 -1.17 13.90
C PHE A 67 -2.36 -1.38 15.07
N SER A 68 -2.84 -1.34 16.32
CA SER A 68 -2.00 -1.53 17.50
C SER A 68 -2.82 -1.97 18.71
N LEU A 69 -2.22 -2.73 19.64
CA LEU A 69 -2.81 -3.02 20.94
C LEU A 69 -2.42 -1.97 21.99
N HIS A 70 -1.36 -1.20 21.76
CA HIS A 70 -0.88 -0.16 22.66
C HIS A 70 -1.79 1.11 22.61
N PRO A 71 -2.49 1.50 23.69
CA PRO A 71 -3.51 2.56 23.64
C PRO A 71 -3.02 3.93 23.16
N VAL A 72 -1.75 4.26 23.41
CA VAL A 72 -1.17 5.54 22.95
C VAL A 72 -0.85 5.52 21.44
N ILE A 73 -0.60 4.34 20.87
CA ILE A 73 -0.42 4.16 19.42
C ILE A 73 -1.78 4.09 18.71
N GLN A 74 -2.80 3.48 19.33
CA GLN A 74 -4.20 3.63 18.87
C GLN A 74 -4.62 5.10 18.84
N THR A 75 -4.22 5.90 19.85
CA THR A 75 -4.52 7.34 19.89
C THR A 75 -3.82 8.10 18.76
N LEU A 76 -2.54 7.79 18.48
CA LEU A 76 -1.79 8.31 17.33
C LEU A 76 -2.53 8.04 16.00
N TRP A 77 -2.88 6.78 15.73
CA TRP A 77 -3.59 6.38 14.52
C TRP A 77 -4.99 6.99 14.40
N ARG A 78 -5.69 7.21 15.52
CA ARG A 78 -7.07 7.75 15.53
C ARG A 78 -7.15 9.27 15.40
N ILE A 79 -6.15 10.01 15.89
CA ILE A 79 -6.22 11.47 16.03
C ILE A 79 -5.15 12.17 15.20
N GLU A 80 -3.88 11.88 15.45
CA GLU A 80 -2.75 12.59 14.83
C GLU A 80 -2.62 12.23 13.34
N VAL A 81 -2.79 10.96 12.99
CA VAL A 81 -2.63 10.48 11.60
C VAL A 81 -3.66 11.08 10.64
N PRO A 82 -4.98 11.17 10.97
CA PRO A 82 -5.94 11.96 10.20
C PRO A 82 -5.58 13.46 10.10
N GLN A 83 -5.08 14.09 11.18
CA GLN A 83 -4.70 15.50 11.14
C GLN A 83 -3.53 15.76 10.17
N ILE A 84 -2.50 14.92 10.21
CA ILE A 84 -1.38 14.95 9.26
C ILE A 84 -1.87 14.64 7.83
N ALA A 85 -2.81 13.71 7.68
CA ALA A 85 -3.34 13.36 6.38
C ALA A 85 -4.10 14.51 5.69
N PHE A 86 -4.73 15.44 6.43
CA PHE A 86 -5.37 16.61 5.82
C PHE A 86 -4.38 17.57 5.13
N THR A 87 -3.08 17.56 5.47
CA THR A 87 -2.05 18.28 4.71
C THR A 87 -1.39 17.44 3.62
N ALA A 88 -1.67 16.13 3.57
CA ALA A 88 -1.05 15.17 2.66
C ALA A 88 -2.11 14.30 1.92
N PRO A 89 -2.62 14.74 0.75
CA PRO A 89 -3.72 14.08 0.03
C PRO A 89 -3.46 12.61 -0.33
N TYR A 90 -2.20 12.20 -0.49
CA TYR A 90 -1.82 10.80 -0.69
C TYR A 90 -2.04 9.97 0.58
N THR A 91 -1.59 10.45 1.75
CA THR A 91 -1.81 9.79 3.05
C THR A 91 -3.30 9.72 3.38
N LEU A 92 -4.08 10.77 3.09
CA LEU A 92 -5.54 10.75 3.27
C LEU A 92 -6.22 9.70 2.39
N ARG A 93 -5.83 9.60 1.11
CA ARG A 93 -6.36 8.54 0.24
C ARG A 93 -5.95 7.14 0.70
N ALA A 94 -4.76 6.95 1.26
CA ALA A 94 -4.36 5.69 1.87
C ALA A 94 -5.20 5.36 3.13
N ILE A 95 -5.56 6.34 3.96
CA ILE A 95 -6.52 6.20 5.08
C ILE A 95 -7.88 5.67 4.56
N LEU A 96 -8.44 6.30 3.52
CA LEU A 96 -9.71 5.88 2.93
C LEU A 96 -9.63 4.46 2.36
N ALA A 97 -8.51 4.11 1.71
CA ALA A 97 -8.29 2.79 1.12
C ALA A 97 -8.22 1.66 2.16
N VAL A 98 -7.48 1.82 3.27
CA VAL A 98 -7.48 0.81 4.35
C VAL A 98 -8.86 0.69 4.99
N SER A 99 -9.55 1.82 5.18
CA SER A 99 -10.90 1.84 5.76
C SER A 99 -11.93 1.10 4.89
N ALA A 100 -11.82 1.26 3.57
CA ALA A 100 -12.63 0.52 2.61
C ALA A 100 -12.35 -0.99 2.67
N LEU A 101 -11.09 -1.43 2.71
CA LEU A 101 -10.78 -2.86 2.86
C LEU A 101 -11.28 -3.44 4.20
N HIS A 102 -11.23 -2.66 5.28
CA HIS A 102 -11.83 -3.07 6.56
C HIS A 102 -13.35 -3.24 6.46
N LEU A 103 -14.05 -2.34 5.77
CA LEU A 103 -15.48 -2.52 5.44
C LEU A 103 -15.73 -3.71 4.52
N ALA A 104 -14.85 -4.01 3.56
CA ALA A 104 -14.98 -5.17 2.67
C ALA A 104 -14.91 -6.52 3.40
N VAL A 105 -14.28 -6.56 4.58
CA VAL A 105 -14.26 -7.71 5.50
C VAL A 105 -15.48 -7.74 6.42
N LEU A 106 -15.93 -6.57 6.91
CA LEU A 106 -17.07 -6.46 7.82
C LEU A 106 -18.45 -6.49 7.14
N ARG A 107 -18.50 -6.25 5.82
CA ARG A 107 -19.72 -6.18 4.99
C ARG A 107 -19.56 -7.04 3.71
N PRO A 108 -19.56 -8.38 3.82
CA PRO A 108 -19.36 -9.27 2.66
C PRO A 108 -20.34 -9.02 1.51
N GLU A 109 -21.57 -8.59 1.82
CA GLU A 109 -22.62 -8.24 0.85
C GLU A 109 -22.32 -6.99 0.02
N LYS A 110 -21.26 -6.24 0.36
CA LYS A 110 -20.71 -5.10 -0.39
C LYS A 110 -19.21 -5.23 -0.66
N GLN A 111 -18.64 -6.43 -0.54
CA GLN A 111 -17.19 -6.66 -0.62
C GLN A 111 -16.56 -6.10 -1.91
N GLU A 112 -17.14 -6.41 -3.07
CA GLU A 112 -16.62 -5.94 -4.38
C GLU A 112 -16.65 -4.41 -4.49
N TYR A 113 -17.71 -3.76 -4.00
CA TYR A 113 -17.83 -2.30 -3.98
C TYR A 113 -16.71 -1.68 -3.13
N TYR A 114 -16.49 -2.19 -1.92
CA TYR A 114 -15.45 -1.65 -1.04
C TYR A 114 -14.02 -1.98 -1.50
N ILE A 115 -13.78 -3.14 -2.15
CA ILE A 115 -12.50 -3.44 -2.81
C ILE A 115 -12.26 -2.49 -4.00
N SER A 116 -13.30 -2.14 -4.76
CA SER A 116 -13.22 -1.16 -5.85
C SER A 116 -12.88 0.25 -5.31
N GLN A 117 -13.57 0.72 -4.26
CA GLN A 117 -13.23 1.98 -3.58
C GLN A 117 -11.79 1.98 -3.06
N ALA A 118 -11.36 0.90 -2.40
CA ALA A 118 -10.00 0.77 -1.89
C ALA A 118 -8.94 0.88 -2.99
N SER A 119 -9.18 0.20 -4.12
CA SER A 119 -8.29 0.24 -5.28
C SER A 119 -8.21 1.65 -5.88
N PHE A 120 -9.37 2.30 -6.09
CA PHE A 120 -9.45 3.68 -6.57
C PHE A 120 -8.69 4.68 -5.69
N HIS A 121 -8.88 4.62 -4.37
CA HIS A 121 -8.15 5.50 -3.44
C HIS A 121 -6.67 5.15 -3.39
N HIS A 122 -6.29 3.87 -3.38
CA HIS A 122 -4.88 3.47 -3.34
C HIS A 122 -4.11 3.88 -4.61
N ASP A 123 -4.65 3.61 -5.80
CA ASP A 123 -4.02 4.01 -7.07
C ASP A 123 -3.86 5.53 -7.17
N ALA A 124 -4.83 6.30 -6.67
CA ALA A 124 -4.74 7.75 -6.58
C ALA A 124 -3.73 8.21 -5.51
N SER A 125 -3.60 7.49 -4.38
CA SER A 125 -2.58 7.78 -3.37
C SER A 125 -1.17 7.56 -3.88
N LEU A 126 -0.92 6.47 -4.61
CA LEU A 126 0.37 6.17 -5.24
C LEU A 126 0.76 7.27 -6.22
N LYS A 127 -0.14 7.64 -7.15
CA LYS A 127 0.08 8.70 -8.16
C LYS A 127 0.42 10.06 -7.54
N LEU A 128 -0.14 10.37 -6.37
CA LEU A 128 0.13 11.61 -5.62
C LEU A 128 1.42 11.52 -4.77
N ALA A 129 1.79 10.34 -4.28
CA ALA A 129 3.01 10.13 -3.50
C ALA A 129 4.28 10.06 -4.37
N THR A 130 4.21 9.56 -5.61
CA THR A 130 5.37 9.43 -6.50
C THR A 130 6.25 10.69 -6.63
N PRO A 131 5.72 11.90 -6.89
CA PRO A 131 6.55 13.11 -6.98
C PRO A 131 7.14 13.52 -5.61
N GLU A 132 6.42 13.29 -4.51
CA GLU A 132 6.89 13.61 -3.15
C GLU A 132 8.03 12.69 -2.70
N ILE A 133 7.96 11.40 -3.05
CA ILE A 133 9.02 10.41 -2.80
C ILE A 133 10.31 10.78 -3.55
N ALA A 134 10.21 11.44 -4.71
CA ALA A 134 11.37 11.92 -5.47
C ALA A 134 12.04 13.17 -4.85
N ASN A 135 11.41 13.84 -3.88
CA ASN A 135 11.95 15.02 -3.20
C ASN A 135 11.51 15.05 -1.73
N ILE A 136 12.18 14.24 -0.90
CA ILE A 136 11.91 14.15 0.54
C ILE A 136 12.38 15.42 1.25
N THR A 137 11.54 15.97 2.12
CA THR A 137 11.73 17.20 2.89
C THR A 137 11.24 17.01 4.33
N HIS A 138 11.59 17.91 5.26
CA HIS A 138 11.07 17.85 6.63
C HIS A 138 9.53 17.96 6.71
N ASP A 139 8.89 18.63 5.74
CA ASP A 139 7.44 18.79 5.70
C ASP A 139 6.72 17.52 5.21
N ASN A 140 7.27 16.82 4.21
CA ASN A 140 6.64 15.61 3.64
C ASN A 140 7.14 14.28 4.25
N CYS A 141 8.27 14.24 4.98
CA CYS A 141 8.83 13.00 5.54
C CYS A 141 7.84 12.25 6.45
N THR A 142 7.12 12.96 7.31
CA THR A 142 6.15 12.39 8.25
C THR A 142 4.93 11.79 7.54
N PRO A 143 4.21 12.52 6.66
CA PRO A 143 3.12 11.93 5.89
C PRO A 143 3.55 10.83 4.91
N LEU A 144 4.77 10.88 4.34
CA LEU A 144 5.32 9.81 3.50
C LEU A 144 5.59 8.52 4.28
N PHE A 145 6.16 8.61 5.49
CA PHE A 145 6.31 7.49 6.40
C PHE A 145 4.95 6.83 6.71
N LEU A 146 3.95 7.64 7.09
CA LEU A 146 2.59 7.16 7.35
C LEU A 146 1.92 6.55 6.11
N PHE A 147 2.14 7.12 4.93
CA PHE A 147 1.64 6.60 3.66
C PHE A 147 2.22 5.21 3.34
N SER A 148 3.49 4.96 3.61
CA SER A 148 4.11 3.65 3.42
C SER A 148 3.58 2.61 4.43
N ALA A 149 3.44 2.99 5.70
CA ALA A 149 2.83 2.13 6.72
C ALA A 149 1.38 1.76 6.38
N LEU A 150 0.56 2.74 5.95
CA LEU A 150 -0.80 2.49 5.45
C LEU A 150 -0.80 1.60 4.19
N SER A 151 0.10 1.85 3.23
CA SER A 151 0.23 1.01 2.02
C SER A 151 0.60 -0.44 2.33
N SER A 152 1.37 -0.67 3.39
CA SER A 152 1.67 -2.01 3.91
C SER A 152 0.40 -2.72 4.40
N PHE A 153 -0.43 -2.02 5.19
CA PHE A 153 -1.75 -2.53 5.58
C PHE A 153 -2.69 -2.76 4.38
N ILE A 154 -2.70 -1.87 3.37
CA ILE A 154 -3.50 -2.04 2.14
C ILE A 154 -3.11 -3.33 1.41
N CYS A 155 -1.82 -3.63 1.28
CA CYS A 155 -1.37 -4.86 0.61
C CYS A 155 -1.66 -6.12 1.42
N CYS A 156 -1.46 -6.12 2.73
CA CYS A 156 -1.85 -7.26 3.59
C CYS A 156 -3.37 -7.50 3.56
N ALA A 157 -4.17 -6.45 3.41
CA ALA A 157 -5.63 -6.51 3.35
C ALA A 157 -6.20 -6.94 1.96
N LYS A 158 -5.36 -7.27 0.98
CA LYS A 158 -5.81 -7.85 -0.30
C LYS A 158 -6.18 -9.33 -0.10
N PRO A 159 -7.18 -9.87 -0.82
CA PRO A 159 -7.52 -11.29 -0.73
C PRO A 159 -6.34 -12.20 -1.05
N LEU A 160 -6.15 -13.24 -0.23
CA LEU A 160 -5.13 -14.28 -0.42
C LEU A 160 -5.31 -14.98 -1.77
N LYS A 161 -4.22 -15.21 -2.51
CA LYS A 161 -4.22 -15.83 -3.85
C LYS A 161 -3.06 -16.82 -3.99
N LEU A 162 -3.29 -17.90 -4.73
CA LEU A 162 -2.24 -18.84 -5.06
C LEU A 162 -1.15 -18.14 -5.91
N GLY A 163 0.11 -18.22 -5.47
CA GLY A 163 1.24 -17.52 -6.09
C GLY A 163 1.69 -16.26 -5.33
N ASN A 164 0.86 -15.72 -4.43
CA ASN A 164 1.17 -14.53 -3.65
C ASN A 164 1.86 -14.90 -2.32
N PHE A 165 3.15 -14.60 -2.19
CA PHE A 165 3.94 -14.89 -0.98
C PHE A 165 4.02 -13.70 -0.01
N LEU A 166 3.14 -12.69 -0.17
CA LEU A 166 3.14 -11.37 0.50
C LEU A 166 4.37 -10.49 0.20
N LEU A 167 5.55 -11.07 0.17
CA LEU A 167 6.86 -10.44 0.02
C LEU A 167 7.36 -10.47 -1.44
N TRP A 168 7.00 -11.51 -2.21
CA TRP A 168 7.28 -11.63 -3.65
C TRP A 168 6.14 -12.36 -4.40
N GLU A 169 6.05 -12.14 -5.71
CA GLU A 169 5.08 -12.75 -6.64
C GLU A 169 5.68 -12.64 -8.07
N ASP A 170 5.54 -13.67 -8.92
CA ASP A 170 6.05 -13.70 -10.31
C ASP A 170 7.51 -13.19 -10.52
N HIS A 171 8.44 -13.66 -9.68
CA HIS A 171 9.86 -13.22 -9.64
C HIS A 171 10.10 -11.73 -9.31
N GLU A 172 9.08 -10.99 -8.89
CA GLU A 172 9.18 -9.60 -8.45
C GLU A 172 8.95 -9.44 -6.95
N ILE A 173 9.61 -8.43 -6.35
CA ILE A 173 9.40 -8.08 -4.94
C ILE A 173 8.14 -7.22 -4.83
N ALA A 174 7.31 -7.50 -3.83
CA ALA A 174 6.08 -6.76 -3.63
C ALA A 174 6.36 -5.26 -3.42
N ASN A 175 5.73 -4.39 -4.22
CA ASN A 175 6.00 -2.94 -4.22
C ASN A 175 5.87 -2.29 -2.82
N TRP A 176 5.00 -2.81 -1.96
CA TRP A 176 4.86 -2.31 -0.59
C TRP A 176 6.09 -2.62 0.29
N LEU A 177 6.79 -3.74 0.06
CA LEU A 177 8.05 -4.07 0.74
C LEU A 177 9.18 -3.13 0.27
N MET A 178 9.18 -2.72 -1.00
CA MET A 178 10.08 -1.68 -1.48
C MET A 178 9.75 -0.31 -0.88
N LEU A 179 8.46 0.04 -0.72
CA LEU A 179 8.03 1.26 -0.04
C LEU A 179 8.37 1.26 1.46
N ILE A 180 8.20 0.14 2.18
CA ILE A 180 8.50 0.10 3.62
C ILE A 180 10.01 0.16 3.87
N ARG A 181 10.83 -0.52 3.06
CA ARG A 181 12.29 -0.38 3.09
C ARG A 181 12.75 1.02 2.67
N GLY A 182 12.03 1.65 1.73
CA GLY A 182 12.19 3.06 1.39
C GLY A 182 11.94 4.01 2.58
N THR A 183 11.20 3.62 3.62
CA THR A 183 11.09 4.46 4.83
C THR A 183 12.37 4.48 5.67
N GLY A 184 13.31 3.54 5.46
CA GLY A 184 14.63 3.59 6.09
C GLY A 184 15.34 4.91 5.79
N THR A 185 15.40 5.33 4.53
CA THR A 185 16.03 6.60 4.14
C THR A 185 15.28 7.82 4.68
N ILE A 186 13.95 7.72 4.87
CA ILE A 186 13.15 8.77 5.51
C ILE A 186 13.48 8.86 7.01
N VAL A 187 13.66 7.72 7.69
CA VAL A 187 14.07 7.66 9.10
C VAL A 187 15.49 8.20 9.27
N ASP A 188 16.44 7.78 8.43
CA ASP A 188 17.83 8.24 8.46
C ASP A 188 17.93 9.76 8.19
N PHE A 189 17.17 10.28 7.23
CA PHE A 189 17.18 11.70 6.85
C PHE A 189 16.49 12.60 7.88
N ALA A 190 15.34 12.18 8.41
CA ALA A 190 14.50 13.01 9.27
C ALA A 190 14.48 12.54 10.74
N GLU A 191 15.52 11.82 11.19
CA GLU A 191 15.50 11.07 12.45
C GLU A 191 15.11 11.94 13.67
N GLU A 192 15.72 13.12 13.80
CA GLU A 192 15.42 14.08 14.86
C GLU A 192 13.99 14.65 14.72
N SER A 193 13.58 15.01 13.50
CA SER A 193 12.24 15.55 13.22
C SER A 193 11.12 14.55 13.55
N LEU A 194 11.33 13.27 13.21
CA LEU A 194 10.40 12.17 13.49
C LEU A 194 10.35 11.81 14.98
N LYS A 195 11.49 11.88 15.68
CA LYS A 195 11.60 11.65 17.13
C LYS A 195 11.07 12.83 17.97
N ALA A 196 11.11 14.06 17.47
CA ALA A 196 10.62 15.25 18.18
C ALA A 196 9.16 15.61 17.83
N GLY A 197 8.75 15.38 16.58
CA GLY A 197 7.45 15.75 16.01
C GLY A 197 6.30 14.79 16.35
N PRO A 198 5.21 14.78 15.55
CA PRO A 198 4.00 14.01 15.86
C PRO A 198 4.20 12.51 16.08
N LEU A 199 5.20 11.91 15.42
CA LEU A 199 5.50 10.48 15.56
C LEU A 199 6.39 10.14 16.77
N ARG A 200 6.78 11.11 17.61
CA ARG A 200 7.57 10.93 18.85
C ARG A 200 7.10 9.72 19.66
N THR A 201 5.79 9.57 19.84
CA THR A 201 5.20 8.46 20.60
C THR A 201 5.54 7.10 20.00
N LEU A 202 5.42 6.95 18.68
CA LEU A 202 5.72 5.70 17.95
C LEU A 202 7.20 5.30 18.13
N PHE A 203 8.11 6.24 17.88
CA PHE A 203 9.54 6.02 18.05
C PHE A 203 9.94 5.80 19.51
N SER A 204 9.24 6.41 20.48
CA SER A 204 9.51 6.19 21.91
C SER A 204 9.09 4.79 22.39
N VAL A 205 7.94 4.29 21.93
CA VAL A 205 7.46 2.93 22.26
C VAL A 205 8.32 1.88 21.58
N HIS A 206 8.70 2.07 20.31
CA HIS A 206 9.59 1.14 19.61
C HIS A 206 10.98 1.10 20.28
N ARG A 207 11.58 2.26 20.58
CA ARG A 207 12.86 2.32 21.32
C ARG A 207 12.78 1.65 22.69
N GLN A 208 11.66 1.73 23.41
CA GLN A 208 11.51 0.99 24.67
C GLN A 208 11.54 -0.53 24.46
N ARG A 209 10.88 -1.04 23.40
CA ARG A 209 10.86 -2.48 23.06
C ARG A 209 12.24 -2.98 22.59
N ASP A 210 12.95 -2.19 21.78
CA ASP A 210 14.35 -2.43 21.37
C ASP A 210 15.32 -2.37 22.55
N ALA A 211 15.26 -1.35 23.43
CA ALA A 211 16.16 -1.22 24.57
C ALA A 211 15.96 -2.33 25.62
N HIS A 212 14.74 -2.85 25.78
CA HIS A 212 14.48 -4.10 26.52
C HIS A 212 14.98 -5.36 25.78
N SER A 213 15.57 -5.23 24.58
CA SER A 213 16.24 -6.29 23.81
C SER A 213 17.76 -6.15 23.79
N GLU A 214 18.32 -4.99 24.12
CA GLU A 214 19.77 -4.73 24.20
C GLU A 214 20.39 -5.24 25.52
N VAL A 215 19.85 -6.34 26.07
CA VAL A 215 20.53 -7.10 27.13
C VAL A 215 21.77 -7.74 26.49
N PRO A 216 22.99 -7.57 27.05
CA PRO A 216 24.24 -7.88 26.34
C PRO A 216 24.58 -9.39 26.24
N GLU A 217 23.62 -10.27 26.50
CA GLU A 217 23.74 -11.69 26.13
C GLU A 217 23.35 -11.85 24.65
N PRO A 218 24.00 -12.75 23.88
CA PRO A 218 23.57 -13.00 22.50
C PRO A 218 22.11 -13.46 22.50
N PRO A 219 21.23 -12.91 21.62
CA PRO A 219 19.78 -13.12 21.69
C PRO A 219 19.49 -14.62 21.74
N THR A 220 18.82 -15.07 22.82
CA THR A 220 18.91 -16.44 23.34
C THR A 220 18.66 -17.47 22.25
N GLN A 221 19.75 -17.99 21.68
CA GLN A 221 19.73 -18.39 20.27
C GLN A 221 18.98 -19.71 20.11
N HIS A 222 17.69 -19.60 19.82
CA HIS A 222 16.74 -20.70 19.99
C HIS A 222 17.19 -21.91 19.16
N GLN A 223 17.19 -23.10 19.78
CA GLN A 223 17.86 -24.27 19.21
C GLN A 223 17.40 -24.61 17.78
N PHE A 224 16.10 -24.46 17.49
CA PHE A 224 15.52 -24.65 16.14
C PHE A 224 16.13 -23.75 15.06
N LEU A 225 16.57 -22.55 15.45
CA LEU A 225 17.15 -21.54 14.57
C LEU A 225 18.66 -21.72 14.45
N GLU A 226 19.32 -22.16 15.52
CA GLU A 226 20.75 -22.47 15.53
C GLU A 226 21.11 -23.75 14.75
N ASP A 227 20.32 -24.80 14.89
CA ASP A 227 20.49 -26.03 14.11
C ASP A 227 20.28 -25.74 12.61
N PHE A 228 19.30 -24.89 12.27
CA PHE A 228 19.09 -24.42 10.89
C PHE A 228 20.23 -23.49 10.40
N ARG A 229 20.71 -22.56 11.23
CA ARG A 229 21.85 -21.69 10.90
C ARG A 229 23.10 -22.50 10.62
N ARG A 230 23.35 -23.56 11.40
CA ARG A 230 24.48 -24.49 11.19
C ARG A 230 24.34 -25.21 9.85
N PHE A 231 23.17 -25.76 9.53
CA PHE A 231 22.90 -26.36 8.23
C PHE A 231 23.13 -25.40 7.06
N VAL A 232 22.66 -24.15 7.13
CA VAL A 232 22.92 -23.12 6.11
C VAL A 232 24.41 -22.81 5.96
N ILE A 233 25.17 -22.82 7.05
CA ILE A 233 26.63 -22.62 7.06
C ILE A 233 27.39 -23.84 6.49
N GLU A 234 26.80 -25.03 6.51
CA GLU A 234 27.38 -26.26 5.95
C GLU A 234 27.02 -26.44 4.46
N GLU A 235 25.77 -26.17 4.07
CA GLU A 235 25.24 -26.34 2.71
C GLU A 235 25.81 -25.30 1.71
N VAL A 236 25.89 -24.03 2.12
CA VAL A 236 26.32 -22.95 1.22
C VAL A 236 27.84 -22.93 1.08
N THR A 237 28.36 -22.92 -0.13
CA THR A 237 29.82 -22.85 -0.39
C THR A 237 30.33 -21.41 -0.51
N ASP A 238 29.55 -20.50 -1.10
CA ASP A 238 29.93 -19.10 -1.25
C ASP A 238 29.93 -18.34 0.08
N VAL A 239 30.87 -17.41 0.25
CA VAL A 239 31.07 -16.67 1.50
C VAL A 239 30.10 -15.50 1.63
N HIS A 240 29.71 -14.86 0.53
CA HIS A 240 28.80 -13.71 0.52
C HIS A 240 27.35 -14.14 0.70
N GLU A 241 26.90 -15.17 -0.02
CA GLU A 241 25.57 -15.78 0.18
C GLU A 241 25.39 -16.31 1.61
N LYS A 242 26.42 -16.97 2.16
CA LYS A 242 26.43 -17.45 3.55
C LYS A 242 26.32 -16.30 4.55
N GLN A 243 26.99 -15.17 4.29
CA GLN A 243 26.90 -13.97 5.12
C GLN A 243 25.48 -13.36 5.07
N ILE A 244 24.89 -13.26 3.88
CA ILE A 244 23.51 -12.78 3.69
C ILE A 244 22.50 -13.61 4.47
N TYR A 245 22.56 -14.95 4.38
CA TYR A 245 21.66 -15.82 5.14
C TYR A 245 21.90 -15.75 6.64
N ARG A 246 23.16 -15.69 7.09
CA ARG A 246 23.50 -15.57 8.52
C ARG A 246 22.86 -14.33 9.12
N ASP A 247 22.92 -13.20 8.43
CA ASP A 247 22.38 -11.93 8.92
C ASP A 247 20.85 -11.91 8.85
N ALA A 248 20.25 -12.50 7.80
CA ALA A 248 18.80 -12.70 7.72
C ALA A 248 18.27 -13.56 8.88
N ILE A 249 18.96 -14.65 9.23
CA ILE A 249 18.64 -15.53 10.36
C ILE A 249 18.88 -14.82 11.70
N PHE A 250 19.98 -14.07 11.84
CA PHE A 250 20.28 -13.31 13.05
C PHE A 250 19.18 -12.29 13.39
N HIS A 251 18.76 -11.49 12.41
CA HIS A 251 17.66 -10.54 12.60
C HIS A 251 16.34 -11.25 12.93
N LEU A 252 16.07 -12.42 12.35
CA LEU A 252 14.89 -13.20 12.68
C LEU A 252 14.91 -13.70 14.13
N GLY A 253 16.08 -14.10 14.62
CA GLY A 253 16.32 -14.41 16.03
C GLY A 253 15.98 -13.24 16.96
N THR A 254 16.36 -12.00 16.61
CA THR A 254 16.01 -10.82 17.44
C THR A 254 14.50 -10.61 17.57
N CYS A 255 13.72 -10.89 16.52
CA CYS A 255 12.26 -10.83 16.58
C CYS A 255 11.66 -11.98 17.42
N PHE A 256 12.23 -13.19 17.37
CA PHE A 256 11.79 -14.31 18.21
C PHE A 256 12.10 -14.11 19.70
N THR A 257 13.26 -13.54 20.06
CA THR A 257 13.56 -13.13 21.45
C THR A 257 12.54 -12.13 21.99
N ILE A 258 12.10 -11.15 21.18
CA ILE A 258 11.01 -10.23 21.57
C ILE A 258 9.69 -10.97 21.80
N CYS A 259 9.40 -11.98 20.98
CA CYS A 259 8.17 -12.78 21.03
C CYS A 259 8.09 -13.72 22.24
N TYR A 260 9.07 -14.61 22.38
CA TYR A 260 8.98 -15.74 23.32
C TYR A 260 9.48 -15.41 24.73
N GLU A 261 10.53 -14.61 24.87
CA GLU A 261 11.18 -14.38 26.19
C GLU A 261 10.47 -13.29 27.00
N LYS A 262 9.96 -12.25 26.33
CA LYS A 262 9.33 -11.08 26.99
C LYS A 262 7.84 -11.27 27.30
N GLY A 263 7.21 -12.36 26.85
CA GLY A 263 5.77 -12.63 26.98
C GLY A 263 4.86 -11.55 26.36
N CYS A 264 5.43 -10.67 25.53
CA CYS A 264 4.75 -9.51 24.97
C CYS A 264 4.03 -9.89 23.68
N ARG A 265 2.78 -9.43 23.50
CA ARG A 265 2.15 -9.47 22.18
C ARG A 265 2.97 -8.63 21.21
N LEU A 266 3.19 -9.18 20.01
CA LEU A 266 3.86 -8.48 18.93
C LEU A 266 2.94 -7.43 18.30
N GLU A 267 3.51 -6.25 18.08
CA GLU A 267 2.97 -5.17 17.26
C GLU A 267 3.53 -5.34 15.83
N THR A 268 2.91 -4.68 14.84
CA THR A 268 3.39 -4.78 13.44
C THR A 268 4.85 -4.36 13.28
N SER A 269 5.31 -3.38 14.06
CA SER A 269 6.67 -2.88 14.01
C SER A 269 7.71 -3.89 14.47
N ASP A 270 7.41 -4.78 15.43
CA ASP A 270 8.38 -5.79 15.90
C ASP A 270 8.66 -6.85 14.82
N VAL A 271 7.63 -7.24 14.08
CA VAL A 271 7.71 -8.27 13.03
C VAL A 271 8.26 -7.67 11.74
N PHE A 272 7.74 -6.52 11.31
CA PHE A 272 8.22 -5.89 10.08
C PHE A 272 9.61 -5.27 10.22
N MET A 273 10.17 -5.15 11.43
CA MET A 273 11.59 -4.79 11.59
C MET A 273 12.54 -5.82 10.95
N TRP A 274 12.14 -7.10 10.86
CA TRP A 274 12.92 -8.09 10.10
C TRP A 274 12.99 -7.72 8.61
N LEU A 275 11.86 -7.32 8.01
CA LEU A 275 11.76 -6.90 6.60
C LEU A 275 12.55 -5.63 6.29
N LEU A 276 12.80 -4.79 7.31
CA LEU A 276 13.65 -3.60 7.22
C LEU A 276 15.15 -3.95 7.38
N ARG A 277 15.49 -4.80 8.37
CA ARG A 277 16.89 -5.15 8.71
C ARG A 277 17.53 -6.17 7.74
N VAL A 278 16.76 -7.05 7.10
CA VAL A 278 17.31 -8.10 6.21
C VAL A 278 18.10 -7.51 5.01
N PRO A 279 19.24 -8.09 4.57
CA PRO A 279 20.04 -7.53 3.47
C PRO A 279 19.27 -7.38 2.15
N HIS A 280 19.67 -6.43 1.30
CA HIS A 280 19.03 -6.23 -0.02
C HIS A 280 19.20 -7.44 -0.94
N ASP A 281 20.38 -8.07 -0.94
CA ASP A 281 20.71 -9.22 -1.78
C ASP A 281 19.82 -10.45 -1.46
N PHE A 282 19.37 -10.59 -0.20
CA PHE A 282 18.41 -11.62 0.19
C PHE A 282 17.07 -11.50 -0.55
N LEU A 283 16.66 -10.29 -0.90
CA LEU A 283 15.46 -10.07 -1.72
C LEU A 283 15.69 -10.55 -3.17
N GLY A 284 16.92 -10.45 -3.69
CA GLY A 284 17.30 -11.10 -4.95
C GLY A 284 17.15 -12.61 -4.88
N PHE A 285 17.61 -13.23 -3.78
CA PHE A 285 17.45 -14.67 -3.57
C PHE A 285 15.98 -15.12 -3.42
N LEU A 286 15.10 -14.26 -2.89
CA LEU A 286 13.65 -14.49 -2.91
C LEU A 286 13.04 -14.38 -4.31
N LYS A 287 13.42 -13.37 -5.12
CA LYS A 287 13.02 -13.30 -6.54
C LYS A 287 13.43 -14.55 -7.33
N GLU A 288 14.59 -15.11 -7.01
CA GLU A 288 15.11 -16.33 -7.62
C GLU A 288 14.48 -17.62 -7.05
N TYR A 289 13.56 -17.53 -6.08
CA TYR A 289 12.96 -18.67 -5.37
C TYR A 289 14.02 -19.63 -4.79
N ARG A 290 15.14 -19.12 -4.26
CA ARG A 290 16.20 -19.97 -3.69
C ARG A 290 15.68 -20.74 -2.46
N PRO A 291 15.88 -22.06 -2.37
CA PRO A 291 15.29 -22.88 -1.31
C PRO A 291 15.54 -22.36 0.12
N LEU A 292 16.79 -22.02 0.47
CA LEU A 292 17.14 -21.51 1.78
C LEU A 292 16.47 -20.17 2.13
N SER A 293 16.29 -19.29 1.13
CA SER A 293 15.59 -18.01 1.32
C SER A 293 14.12 -18.23 1.66
N MET A 294 13.47 -19.15 0.96
CA MET A 294 12.08 -19.49 1.23
C MET A 294 11.94 -20.23 2.56
N VAL A 295 12.88 -21.09 2.96
CA VAL A 295 12.88 -21.70 4.31
C VAL A 295 12.99 -20.61 5.39
N ILE A 296 13.88 -19.62 5.24
CA ILE A 296 13.98 -18.47 6.17
C ILE A 296 12.65 -17.70 6.28
N VAL A 297 11.94 -17.47 5.15
CA VAL A 297 10.59 -16.89 5.18
C VAL A 297 9.58 -17.83 5.85
N GLY A 298 9.75 -19.15 5.73
CA GLY A 298 8.97 -20.14 6.47
C GLY A 298 9.04 -19.94 7.99
N TYR A 299 10.22 -19.67 8.55
CA TYR A 299 10.35 -19.28 9.95
C TYR A 299 9.71 -17.90 10.24
N PHE A 300 9.82 -16.92 9.33
CA PHE A 300 9.12 -15.63 9.45
C PHE A 300 7.58 -15.77 9.48
N CYS A 301 7.01 -16.81 8.85
CA CYS A 301 5.57 -17.08 8.91
C CYS A 301 5.07 -17.35 10.35
N VAL A 302 5.93 -17.83 11.25
CA VAL A 302 5.60 -18.00 12.67
C VAL A 302 5.39 -16.65 13.37
N LEU A 303 6.19 -15.64 13.03
CA LEU A 303 6.05 -14.28 13.53
C LEU A 303 4.82 -13.58 12.93
N LEU A 304 4.55 -13.79 11.63
CA LEU A 304 3.31 -13.31 11.00
C LEU A 304 2.06 -13.90 11.66
N HIS A 305 2.09 -15.18 12.06
CA HIS A 305 0.97 -15.83 12.74
C HIS A 305 0.65 -15.19 14.12
N GLN A 306 1.64 -14.61 14.80
CA GLN A 306 1.40 -13.84 16.04
C GLN A 306 0.64 -12.53 15.80
N LEU A 307 0.56 -12.04 14.55
CA LEU A 307 -0.19 -10.84 14.19
C LEU A 307 -1.64 -11.10 13.76
N GLU A 308 -2.15 -12.35 13.77
CA GLU A 308 -3.53 -12.65 13.32
C GLU A 308 -4.65 -12.00 14.16
N TRP A 309 -4.30 -11.31 15.26
CA TRP A 309 -5.21 -10.39 15.94
C TRP A 309 -5.56 -9.14 15.10
N ILE A 310 -4.74 -8.82 14.10
CA ILE A 310 -5.00 -7.82 13.07
C ILE A 310 -5.79 -8.49 11.93
N TRP A 311 -6.96 -7.93 11.59
CA TRP A 311 -7.88 -8.50 10.60
C TRP A 311 -7.24 -8.75 9.22
N CYS A 312 -6.26 -7.94 8.81
CA CYS A 312 -5.56 -8.09 7.52
C CYS A 312 -4.33 -9.02 7.56
N MET A 313 -3.93 -9.51 8.74
CA MET A 313 -2.81 -10.47 8.87
C MET A 313 -3.30 -11.93 8.96
N LYS A 314 -4.59 -12.12 9.24
CA LYS A 314 -5.22 -13.42 9.45
C LYS A 314 -5.00 -14.40 8.29
N GLY A 315 -4.37 -15.54 8.56
CA GLY A 315 -4.10 -16.59 7.58
C GLY A 315 -2.90 -16.37 6.66
N TRP A 316 -2.18 -15.24 6.74
CA TRP A 316 -0.99 -15.04 5.89
C TRP A 316 0.13 -16.03 6.24
N GLY A 317 0.40 -16.27 7.53
CA GLY A 317 1.44 -17.21 7.96
C GLY A 317 1.19 -18.64 7.44
N THR A 318 -0.05 -19.12 7.54
CA THR A 318 -0.43 -20.46 7.06
C THR A 318 -0.45 -20.54 5.53
N HIS A 319 -0.91 -19.49 4.85
CA HIS A 319 -0.94 -19.39 3.39
C HIS A 319 0.47 -19.40 2.78
N ILE A 320 1.36 -18.52 3.24
CA ILE A 320 2.72 -18.38 2.71
C ILE A 320 3.52 -19.67 2.99
N LEU A 321 3.48 -20.21 4.21
CA LEU A 321 4.21 -21.44 4.55
C LEU A 321 3.73 -22.64 3.72
N SER A 322 2.42 -22.76 3.48
CA SER A 322 1.86 -23.82 2.62
C SER A 322 2.32 -23.69 1.17
N GLN A 323 2.39 -22.47 0.62
CA GLN A 323 2.91 -22.27 -0.74
C GLN A 323 4.41 -22.59 -0.83
N ILE A 324 5.20 -22.17 0.16
CA ILE A 324 6.65 -22.45 0.21
C ILE A 324 6.91 -23.95 0.27
N TYR A 325 6.22 -24.69 1.15
CA TYR A 325 6.34 -26.15 1.24
C TYR A 325 6.07 -26.85 -0.11
N ASN A 326 5.05 -26.39 -0.83
CA ASN A 326 4.69 -26.92 -2.14
C ASN A 326 5.70 -26.57 -3.25
N GLN A 327 6.34 -25.40 -3.19
CA GLN A 327 7.38 -25.00 -4.15
C GLN A 327 8.73 -25.67 -3.92
N LEU A 328 9.13 -25.89 -2.66
CA LEU A 328 10.34 -26.65 -2.33
C LEU A 328 10.23 -28.06 -2.90
N ARG A 329 11.17 -28.44 -3.77
CA ARG A 329 11.16 -29.76 -4.45
C ARG A 329 11.91 -30.83 -3.66
N GLU A 330 12.97 -30.44 -2.97
CA GLU A 330 13.87 -31.38 -2.29
C GLU A 330 13.42 -31.62 -0.83
N PRO A 331 13.36 -32.88 -0.37
CA PRO A 331 12.89 -33.20 0.98
C PRO A 331 13.70 -32.54 2.11
N VAL A 332 15.00 -32.28 1.91
CA VAL A 332 15.87 -31.67 2.94
C VAL A 332 15.38 -30.29 3.36
N TYR A 333 14.98 -29.44 2.42
CA TYR A 333 14.45 -28.10 2.73
C TYR A 333 13.04 -28.16 3.31
N ARG A 334 12.22 -29.16 2.92
CA ARG A 334 10.91 -29.39 3.54
C ARG A 334 11.01 -29.83 5.00
N ALA A 335 12.03 -30.62 5.36
CA ALA A 335 12.26 -31.01 6.76
C ALA A 335 12.51 -29.79 7.67
N TRP A 336 13.23 -28.78 7.19
CA TRP A 336 13.43 -27.51 7.92
C TRP A 336 12.17 -26.65 8.06
N LEU A 337 11.06 -26.98 7.36
CA LEU A 337 9.76 -26.37 7.60
C LEU A 337 8.94 -27.06 8.69
N GLN A 338 9.37 -28.22 9.22
CA GLN A 338 8.61 -28.93 10.25
C GLN A 338 8.36 -28.06 11.48
N TRP A 339 9.40 -27.42 12.04
CA TRP A 339 9.22 -26.56 13.23
C TRP A 339 8.27 -25.36 12.95
N PRO A 340 8.44 -24.57 11.86
CA PRO A 340 7.45 -23.55 11.50
C PRO A 340 6.02 -24.07 11.36
N MET A 341 5.83 -25.25 10.75
CA MET A 341 4.51 -25.85 10.53
C MET A 341 3.86 -26.28 11.85
N GLU A 342 4.62 -26.86 12.77
CA GLU A 342 4.19 -27.18 14.13
C GLU A 342 3.75 -25.93 14.92
N GLN A 343 4.50 -24.82 14.82
CA GLN A 343 4.17 -23.58 15.55
C GLN A 343 2.88 -22.91 15.08
N ILE A 344 2.50 -23.05 13.80
CA ILE A 344 1.28 -22.43 13.24
C ILE A 344 0.14 -23.42 13.01
N GLY A 345 0.26 -24.66 13.52
CA GLY A 345 -0.78 -25.68 13.48
C GLY A 345 -1.10 -26.23 12.08
N VAL A 346 -0.17 -26.12 11.13
CA VAL A 346 -0.34 -26.66 9.76
C VAL A 346 0.29 -28.05 9.71
N LEU A 347 -0.49 -29.05 9.30
CA LEU A 347 0.05 -30.39 9.05
C LEU A 347 0.71 -30.45 7.66
N PRO A 348 1.80 -31.22 7.48
CA PRO A 348 2.32 -31.53 6.15
C PRO A 348 1.23 -32.16 5.27
N PRO A 349 1.06 -31.74 4.00
CA PRO A 349 0.24 -32.50 3.06
C PRO A 349 0.87 -33.88 2.85
N MET A 350 0.04 -34.92 2.96
CA MET A 350 0.43 -36.34 2.83
C MET A 350 0.83 -36.72 1.40
#